data_AF-A0A5J4SD49-F1
#
_entry.id   AF-A0A5J4SD49-F1
#
_cell.length_a   1.000
_cell.length_b   1.000
_cell.length_c   1.000
_cell.angle_alpha   90.00
_cell.angle_beta   90.00
_cell.angle_gamma   90.00
#
_symmetry.space_group_name_H-M   'P 1'
#
loop_
_entity.id
_entity.type
_entity.pdbx_description
1 polymer ?
#
loop_
_entity_poly.entity_id
_entity_poly.type
_entity_poly.pdbx_seq_one_letter_code
_entity_poly.pdbx_strand_id
1 'polypeptide(L)'
;MTSYTEVKSKVIRNRILEILKQSEVDIDKAVSITESDLTDVLTDLQINNFDFGKVAGLRKEINYTGYKIVYKDAKIMKIKEDTFDIDTVPKDY
;
A
#
# COMPACT_ATOMS: atom_id res chain seq x y z
N MET A 1 -8.43 5.88 -17.40
CA MET A 1 -8.10 4.54 -16.85
C MET A 1 -9.23 4.16 -15.92
N THR A 2 -9.92 3.05 -16.16
CA THR A 2 -11.09 2.65 -15.36
C THR A 2 -10.61 1.98 -14.07
N SER A 3 -10.94 2.58 -12.93
CA SER A 3 -10.68 2.01 -11.60
C SER A 3 -11.62 0.83 -11.29
N TYR A 4 -11.25 0.01 -10.32
CA TYR A 4 -12.19 -0.95 -9.74
C TYR A 4 -13.35 -0.22 -9.06
N THR A 5 -14.48 -0.91 -8.87
CA THR A 5 -15.60 -0.37 -8.10
C THR A 5 -15.13 -0.01 -6.69
N GLU A 6 -15.84 0.92 -6.03
CA GLU A 6 -15.45 1.36 -4.69
C GLU A 6 -15.43 0.20 -3.69
N VAL A 7 -16.40 -0.72 -3.79
CA VAL A 7 -16.44 -1.93 -2.95
C VAL A 7 -15.20 -2.78 -3.13
N LYS A 8 -14.82 -3.10 -4.39
CA LYS A 8 -13.61 -3.89 -4.68
C LYS A 8 -12.35 -3.18 -4.21
N SER A 9 -12.24 -1.89 -4.48
CA SER A 9 -11.11 -1.07 -4.04
C SER A 9 -10.98 -1.07 -2.52
N LYS A 10 -12.08 -0.93 -1.78
CA LYS A 10 -12.09 -0.94 -0.32
C LYS A 10 -11.59 -2.27 0.26
N VAL A 11 -12.06 -3.39 -0.27
CA VAL A 11 -11.62 -4.72 0.20
C VAL A 11 -10.11 -4.90 -0.03
N ILE A 12 -9.61 -4.50 -1.20
CA ILE A 12 -8.17 -4.57 -1.51
C ILE A 12 -7.36 -3.66 -0.58
N ARG A 13 -7.82 -2.42 -0.33
CA ARG A 13 -7.15 -1.50 0.61
C ARG A 13 -7.07 -2.10 2.02
N ASN A 14 -8.16 -2.66 2.52
CA ASN A 14 -8.20 -3.28 3.84
C ASN A 14 -7.19 -4.42 3.95
N ARG A 15 -7.12 -5.30 2.94
CA ARG A 15 -6.16 -6.40 2.92
C ARG A 15 -4.71 -5.92 2.94
N ILE A 16 -4.41 -4.87 2.18
CA ILE A 16 -3.08 -4.24 2.18
C ILE A 16 -2.73 -3.72 3.59
N LEU A 17 -3.66 -3.06 4.27
CA LEU A 17 -3.43 -2.55 5.63
C LEU A 17 -3.22 -3.68 6.65
N GLU A 18 -3.91 -4.81 6.51
CA GLU A 18 -3.67 -6.00 7.35
C GLU A 18 -2.26 -6.54 7.18
N ILE A 19 -1.79 -6.65 5.93
CA ILE A 19 -0.42 -7.08 5.62
C ILE A 19 0.59 -6.14 6.28
N LEU A 20 0.39 -4.82 6.18
CA LEU A 20 1.27 -3.84 6.83
C LEU A 20 1.30 -4.00 8.36
N LYS A 21 0.14 -4.23 9.00
CA LYS A 21 0.07 -4.44 10.46
C LYS A 21 0.72 -5.73 10.93
N GLN A 22 0.72 -6.78 10.09
CA GLN A 22 1.30 -8.08 10.41
C GLN A 22 2.80 -8.13 10.12
N SER A 23 3.31 -7.26 9.25
CA SER A 23 4.74 -7.17 8.97
C SER A 23 5.42 -6.52 10.18
N GLU A 24 6.11 -7.31 11.01
CA GLU A 24 7.02 -6.78 12.03
C GLU A 24 8.12 -5.98 11.33
N VAL A 25 7.98 -4.66 11.37
CA VAL A 25 8.87 -3.72 10.69
C VAL A 25 10.19 -3.65 11.49
N ASP A 26 11.13 -4.57 11.27
CA ASP A 26 12.53 -4.31 11.65
C ASP A 26 12.97 -3.00 11.00
N ILE A 27 13.42 -2.06 11.83
CA ILE A 27 14.52 -1.09 11.77
C ILE A 27 14.93 -0.44 10.42
N ASP A 28 14.71 -1.06 9.26
CA ASP A 28 15.06 -0.55 7.91
C ASP A 28 13.94 -0.69 6.86
N LYS A 29 12.81 -1.34 7.22
CA LYS A 29 12.04 -2.17 6.30
C LYS A 29 10.95 -1.44 5.52
N ALA A 30 11.14 -1.38 4.21
CA ALA A 30 10.03 -1.31 3.27
C ALA A 30 9.30 -2.66 3.21
N VAL A 31 7.97 -2.64 3.27
CA VAL A 31 7.12 -3.78 2.95
C VAL A 31 6.89 -3.80 1.44
N SER A 32 7.21 -4.91 0.78
CA SER A 32 6.89 -5.15 -0.63
C SER A 32 5.63 -6.01 -0.71
N ILE A 33 4.61 -5.50 -1.39
CA ILE A 33 3.33 -6.18 -1.62
C ILE A 33 3.22 -6.48 -3.11
N THR A 34 2.91 -7.71 -3.42
CA THR A 34 2.74 -8.25 -4.76
C THR A 34 1.31 -8.73 -4.98
N GLU A 35 0.96 -9.04 -6.23
CA GLU A 35 -0.31 -9.70 -6.55
C GLU A 35 -0.51 -11.00 -5.76
N SER A 36 0.57 -11.76 -5.52
CA SER A 36 0.53 -13.03 -4.79
C SER A 36 0.03 -12.87 -3.34
N ASP A 37 0.38 -11.76 -2.68
CA ASP A 37 -0.06 -11.46 -1.30
C ASP A 37 -1.56 -11.14 -1.20
N LEU A 38 -2.19 -10.85 -2.35
CA LEU A 38 -3.60 -10.49 -2.47
C LEU A 38 -4.44 -11.59 -3.12
N THR A 39 -3.84 -12.72 -3.50
CA THR A 39 -4.48 -13.79 -4.32
C THR A 39 -5.85 -14.19 -3.81
N ASP A 40 -6.00 -14.40 -2.51
CA ASP A 40 -7.27 -14.84 -1.90
C ASP A 40 -8.37 -13.81 -2.17
N VAL A 41 -8.10 -12.54 -1.86
CA VAL A 41 -9.04 -11.43 -2.06
C VAL A 41 -9.30 -11.18 -3.54
N LEU A 42 -8.29 -11.30 -4.40
CA LEU A 42 -8.47 -11.11 -5.84
C LEU A 42 -9.35 -12.19 -6.45
N THR A 43 -9.22 -13.42 -5.96
CA THR A 43 -10.06 -14.57 -6.37
C THR A 43 -11.51 -14.34 -5.94
N ASP A 44 -11.75 -13.95 -4.68
CA ASP A 44 -13.09 -13.65 -4.17
C ASP A 44 -13.77 -12.51 -4.94
N LEU A 45 -12.99 -11.51 -5.37
CA LEU A 45 -13.47 -10.38 -6.15
C LEU A 45 -13.54 -10.65 -7.66
N GLN A 46 -13.17 -11.85 -8.11
CA GLN A 46 -13.09 -12.24 -9.53
C GLN A 46 -12.23 -11.27 -10.36
N ILE A 47 -11.04 -10.93 -9.88
CA ILE A 47 -10.08 -10.06 -10.56
C ILE A 47 -8.90 -10.90 -11.07
N ASN A 48 -8.84 -11.11 -12.39
CA ASN A 48 -7.83 -11.98 -13.02
C ASN A 48 -6.60 -11.23 -13.56
N ASN A 49 -6.69 -9.90 -13.72
CA ASN A 49 -5.57 -9.08 -14.19
C ASN A 49 -5.42 -7.86 -13.28
N PHE A 50 -4.92 -8.12 -12.08
CA PHE A 50 -4.79 -7.11 -11.04
C PHE A 50 -3.82 -5.98 -11.45
N ASP A 51 -4.10 -4.78 -10.92
CA ASP A 51 -3.36 -3.56 -11.22
C ASP A 51 -3.53 -2.59 -10.04
N PHE A 52 -2.44 -2.31 -9.31
CA PHE A 52 -2.43 -1.34 -8.20
C PHE A 52 -2.79 0.09 -8.65
N GLY A 53 -2.69 0.41 -9.94
CA GLY A 53 -3.15 1.66 -10.53
C GLY A 53 -4.67 1.79 -10.56
N LYS A 54 -5.42 0.68 -10.52
CA LYS A 54 -6.89 0.66 -10.59
C LYS A 54 -7.55 0.65 -9.21
N VAL A 55 -6.79 0.52 -8.13
CA VAL A 55 -7.32 0.58 -6.75
C VAL A 55 -7.55 2.04 -6.35
N ALA A 56 -8.81 2.47 -6.37
CA ALA A 56 -9.18 3.84 -6.02
C ALA A 56 -8.85 4.13 -4.55
N GLY A 57 -8.41 5.36 -4.25
CA GLY A 57 -8.15 5.82 -2.88
C GLY A 57 -6.92 5.21 -2.18
N LEU A 58 -6.21 4.27 -2.81
CA LEU A 58 -5.11 3.52 -2.18
C LEU A 58 -4.06 4.44 -1.54
N ARG A 59 -3.51 5.40 -2.30
CA ARG A 59 -2.48 6.32 -1.80
C ARG A 59 -2.95 7.13 -0.59
N LYS A 60 -4.18 7.62 -0.62
CA LYS A 60 -4.76 8.45 0.45
C LYS A 60 -4.90 7.62 1.73
N GLU A 61 -5.38 6.39 1.61
CA GLU A 61 -5.55 5.47 2.74
C GLU A 61 -4.21 5.13 3.40
N ILE A 62 -3.20 4.76 2.61
CA ILE A 62 -1.86 4.41 3.13
C ILE A 62 -1.25 5.60 3.89
N ASN A 63 -1.34 6.79 3.32
CA ASN A 63 -0.84 8.01 3.97
C ASN A 63 -1.55 8.33 5.29
N TYR A 64 -2.85 8.09 5.42
CA TYR A 64 -3.56 8.28 6.69
C TYR A 64 -3.11 7.31 7.79
N THR A 65 -2.54 6.17 7.41
CA THR A 65 -2.07 5.16 8.36
C THR A 65 -0.61 5.36 8.81
N GLY A 66 0.02 6.48 8.44
CA GLY A 66 1.41 6.78 8.82
C GLY A 66 2.44 6.05 7.95
N TYR A 67 2.05 5.59 6.76
CA TYR A 67 2.92 4.96 5.78
C TYR A 67 2.97 5.76 4.49
N LYS A 68 4.01 5.57 3.68
CA LYS A 68 4.15 6.14 2.35
C LYS A 68 4.48 5.08 1.30
N ILE A 69 3.87 5.21 0.13
CA ILE A 69 4.23 4.41 -1.05
C ILE A 69 5.53 4.97 -1.64
N VAL A 70 6.61 4.19 -1.60
CA VAL A 70 7.93 4.59 -2.14
C VAL A 70 8.17 4.08 -3.56
N TYR A 71 7.46 3.03 -3.96
CA TYR A 71 7.47 2.51 -5.33
C TYR A 71 6.13 1.86 -5.65
N LYS A 72 5.66 2.00 -6.89
CA LYS A 72 4.45 1.35 -7.37
C LYS A 72 4.49 1.13 -8.86
N ASP A 73 4.28 -0.11 -9.28
CA ASP A 73 3.88 -0.46 -10.64
C ASP A 73 2.53 -1.21 -10.60
N ALA A 74 2.13 -1.86 -11.70
CA ALA A 74 0.85 -2.57 -11.77
C ALA A 74 0.80 -3.78 -10.82
N LYS A 75 1.91 -4.48 -10.58
CA LYS A 75 1.98 -5.79 -9.92
C LYS A 75 2.74 -5.78 -8.59
N ILE A 76 3.52 -4.74 -8.33
CA ILE A 76 4.37 -4.59 -7.16
C ILE A 76 4.17 -3.19 -6.58
N MET A 77 4.04 -3.13 -5.25
CA MET A 77 4.01 -1.90 -4.48
C MET A 77 4.96 -2.02 -3.30
N LYS A 78 5.79 -1.00 -3.07
CA LYS A 78 6.65 -0.89 -1.89
C LYS A 78 6.19 0.25 -1.01
N ILE A 79 6.06 -0.04 0.28
CA ILE A 79 5.56 0.88 1.30
C ILE A 79 6.60 0.97 2.41
N LYS A 80 6.84 2.18 2.93
CA LYS A 80 7.65 2.42 4.13
C LYS A 80 6.81 3.17 5.16
N GLU A 81 7.17 3.07 6.43
CA GLU A 81 6.65 4.01 7.42
C GLU A 81 7.01 5.44 7.01
N ASP A 82 6.07 6.35 7.21
CA ASP A 82 6.30 7.77 7.03
C ASP A 82 6.87 8.35 8.32
N THR A 83 8.09 7.94 8.63
CA THR A 83 8.86 8.54 9.72
C THR A 83 9.16 9.99 9.35
N PHE A 84 8.74 10.91 10.20
CA PHE A 84 9.18 12.29 10.16
C PHE A 84 10.68 12.29 10.48
N ASP A 85 11.55 12.43 9.48
CA ASP A 85 12.98 12.58 9.71
C ASP A 85 13.22 13.95 10.36
N ILE A 86 13.25 13.98 11.69
CA ILE A 86 13.61 15.17 12.48
C ILE A 86 14.97 15.74 12.05
N ASP A 87 15.86 14.90 11.51
CA ASP A 87 17.18 15.29 11.00
C ASP A 87 17.14 16.11 9.70
N THR A 88 15.98 16.21 9.04
CA THR A 88 15.80 17.07 7.85
C THR A 88 15.26 18.46 8.19
N VAL A 89 14.96 18.75 9.46
CA VAL A 89 14.62 20.11 9.90
C VAL A 89 15.90 20.94 9.87
N PRO A 90 15.98 22.03 9.08
CA PRO A 90 17.10 22.94 9.13
C PRO A 90 17.25 23.43 10.57
N LYS A 91 18.41 23.15 11.20
CA LYS A 91 18.74 23.79 12.46
C LYS A 91 19.04 25.25 12.14
N ASP A 92 18.03 26.10 12.29
CA ASP A 92 18.25 27.54 12.36
C ASP A 92 19.06 27.80 13.64
N TYR A 93 20.38 27.92 13.47
CA TYR A 93 21.32 28.43 14.47
C TYR A 93 21.44 29.95 14.35
#